data_AF-A0A6L7JMR3-F1
#
_entry.id   AF-A0A6L7JMR3-F1
#
_cell.length_a   1.000
_cell.length_b   1.000
_cell.length_c   1.000
_cell.angle_alpha   90.00
_cell.angle_beta   90.00
_cell.angle_gamma   90.00
#
_symmetry.space_group_name_H-M   'P 1'
#
loop_
_entity.id
_entity.type
_entity.pdbx_description
1 polymer ?
#
loop_
_entity_poly.entity_id
_entity_poly.type
_entity_poly.pdbx_seq_one_letter_code
_entity_poly.pdbx_strand_id
1 'polypeptide(L)'
;MSSQELFSLAQDLRQQALACEQTAMEVERVYAGLDNLLAQPLALHNRNVWQSTAADASRLRLHHRRSHLIRLHYDIQHIANRLHARATALHADAQRVATAAMAFLPHEYIQYIKIYT
;
A
#
# COMPACT_ATOMS: atom_id res chain seq x y z
N MET A 1 -6.79 16.25 20.88
CA MET A 1 -7.38 15.31 19.92
C MET A 1 -8.40 14.45 20.63
N SER A 2 -9.59 14.27 20.06
CA SER A 2 -10.63 13.38 20.59
C SER A 2 -10.42 11.92 20.12
N SER A 3 -11.07 10.96 20.80
CA SER A 3 -11.06 9.55 20.35
C SER A 3 -11.66 9.40 18.94
N GLN A 4 -12.67 10.21 18.59
CA GLN A 4 -13.27 10.21 17.26
C GLN A 4 -12.31 10.68 16.17
N GLU A 5 -11.51 11.72 16.44
CA GLU A 5 -10.46 12.19 15.51
C GLU A 5 -9.39 11.10 15.29
N LEU A 6 -8.99 10.39 16.35
CA LEU A 6 -8.04 9.27 16.23
C LEU A 6 -8.59 8.11 15.41
N PHE A 7 -9.88 7.78 15.57
CA PHE A 7 -10.54 6.75 14.75
C PHE A 7 -10.64 7.17 13.28
N SER A 8 -11.01 8.43 12.99
CA SER A 8 -11.08 8.95 11.63
C SER A 8 -9.71 8.87 10.95
N LEU A 9 -8.66 9.36 11.62
CA LEU A 9 -7.30 9.31 11.09
C LEU A 9 -6.82 7.88 10.86
N ALA A 10 -7.11 6.96 11.79
CA ALA A 10 -6.78 5.55 11.61
C ALA A 10 -7.48 4.95 10.37
N GLN A 11 -8.73 5.33 10.12
CA GLN A 11 -9.47 4.88 8.93
C GLN A 11 -8.89 5.46 7.64
N ASP A 12 -8.55 6.74 7.61
CA ASP A 12 -7.93 7.39 6.45
C ASP A 12 -6.59 6.72 6.09
N LEU A 13 -5.77 6.43 7.10
CA LEU A 13 -4.49 5.72 6.91
C LEU A 13 -4.68 4.30 6.36
N ARG A 14 -5.75 3.59 6.75
CA ARG A 14 -6.08 2.28 6.15
C ARG A 14 -6.46 2.42 4.69
N GLN A 15 -7.28 3.42 4.34
CA GLN A 15 -7.67 3.66 2.95
C GLN A 15 -6.44 4.00 2.08
N GLN A 16 -5.51 4.80 2.60
CA GLN A 16 -4.25 5.09 1.93
C GLN A 16 -3.38 3.84 1.78
N ALA A 17 -3.30 2.98 2.81
CA ALA A 17 -2.56 1.72 2.72
C ALA A 17 -3.12 0.82 1.60
N LEU A 18 -4.46 0.70 1.50
CA LEU A 18 -5.12 -0.06 0.44
C LEU A 18 -4.84 0.52 -0.95
N ALA A 19 -4.83 1.85 -1.10
CA ALA A 19 -4.48 2.50 -2.36
C ALA A 19 -3.01 2.23 -2.76
N CYS A 20 -2.10 2.21 -1.78
CA CYS A 20 -0.71 1.82 -2.02
C CYS A 20 -0.62 0.35 -2.48
N GLU A 21 -1.34 -0.58 -1.85
CA GLU A 21 -1.37 -1.99 -2.26
C GLU A 21 -1.88 -2.17 -3.69
N GLN A 22 -2.95 -1.46 -4.07
CA GLN A 22 -3.46 -1.47 -5.45
C GLN A 22 -2.40 -0.97 -6.44
N THR A 23 -1.71 0.10 -6.10
CA THR A 23 -0.62 0.63 -6.92
C THR A 23 0.54 -0.36 -7.03
N ALA A 24 0.90 -1.05 -5.94
CA ALA A 24 1.94 -2.08 -5.95
C ALA A 24 1.58 -3.24 -6.90
N MET A 25 0.32 -3.66 -6.93
CA MET A 25 -0.18 -4.67 -7.87
C MET A 25 -0.11 -4.21 -9.33
N GLU A 26 -0.40 -2.94 -9.60
CA GLU A 26 -0.26 -2.38 -10.95
C GLU A 26 1.19 -2.37 -11.41
N VAL A 27 2.11 -1.92 -10.54
CA VAL A 27 3.55 -1.95 -10.83
C VAL A 27 4.04 -3.39 -11.07
N GLU A 28 3.54 -4.35 -10.30
CA GLU A 28 3.81 -5.78 -10.50
C GLU A 28 3.37 -6.28 -11.87
N ARG A 29 2.14 -5.98 -12.28
CA ARG A 29 1.66 -6.33 -13.62
C ARG A 29 2.54 -5.75 -14.71
N VAL A 30 3.01 -4.51 -14.53
CA VAL A 30 3.89 -3.85 -15.52
C VAL A 30 5.24 -4.55 -15.62
N TYR A 31 5.93 -4.84 -14.50
CA TYR A 31 7.24 -5.51 -14.60
C TYR A 31 7.12 -6.98 -15.01
N ALA A 32 6.04 -7.67 -14.65
CA ALA A 32 5.76 -9.03 -15.14
C ALA A 32 5.50 -9.03 -16.67
N GLY A 33 4.82 -8.00 -17.19
CA GLY A 33 4.69 -7.78 -18.64
C GLY A 33 6.04 -7.55 -19.33
N LEU A 34 6.95 -6.80 -18.70
CA LEU A 34 8.33 -6.65 -19.19
C LEU A 34 9.11 -7.96 -19.17
N ASP A 35 8.90 -8.82 -18.17
CA ASP A 35 9.55 -10.13 -18.10
C ASP A 35 9.12 -11.03 -19.26
N ASN A 36 7.84 -11.01 -19.60
CA ASN A 36 7.35 -11.72 -20.79
C ASN A 36 7.99 -11.19 -22.08
N LEU A 37 8.14 -9.87 -22.22
CA LEU A 37 8.79 -9.27 -23.40
C LEU A 37 10.28 -9.64 -23.49
N LEU A 38 10.97 -9.72 -22.34
CA LEU A 38 12.39 -10.07 -22.28
C LEU A 38 12.64 -11.57 -22.46
N ALA A 39 11.66 -12.42 -22.13
CA ALA A 39 11.73 -13.87 -22.22
C ALA A 39 11.35 -14.43 -23.61
N GLN A 40 10.55 -13.70 -24.40
CA GLN A 40 10.10 -14.19 -25.71
C GLN A 40 11.28 -14.35 -26.69
N PRO A 41 11.38 -15.49 -27.40
CA PRO A 41 12.40 -15.70 -28.42
C PRO A 41 12.16 -14.74 -29.59
N LEU A 42 13.13 -13.85 -29.81
CA LEU A 42 13.14 -12.75 -30.78
C LEU A 42 13.06 -13.19 -32.26
N ALA A 43 12.83 -14.48 -32.54
CA ALA A 43 12.91 -15.10 -33.86
C ALA A 43 11.79 -14.68 -34.84
N LEU A 44 10.76 -13.98 -34.37
CA LEU A 44 9.71 -13.42 -35.24
C LEU A 44 10.16 -12.15 -35.98
N HIS A 45 11.26 -11.53 -35.59
CA HIS A 45 11.78 -10.30 -36.20
C HIS A 45 13.22 -10.53 -36.67
N ASN A 46 13.43 -10.39 -37.98
CA ASN A 46 14.62 -10.73 -38.75
C ASN A 46 15.95 -10.67 -37.96
N ARG A 47 16.72 -11.78 -37.97
CA ARG A 47 17.91 -12.06 -37.14
C ARG A 47 18.97 -10.94 -37.13
N ASN A 48 19.01 -10.13 -38.19
CA ASN A 48 19.96 -9.03 -38.39
C ASN A 48 19.62 -7.73 -37.64
N VAL A 49 18.35 -7.50 -37.28
CA VAL A 49 17.93 -6.26 -36.58
C VAL A 49 18.40 -6.26 -35.13
N TRP A 50 18.48 -7.44 -34.51
CA TRP A 50 18.73 -7.59 -33.08
C TRP A 50 20.17 -7.91 -32.69
N GLN A 51 21.04 -8.28 -33.65
CA GLN A 51 22.50 -8.30 -33.43
C GLN A 51 23.12 -6.90 -33.54
N SER A 52 22.29 -5.87 -33.72
CA SER A 52 22.76 -4.49 -33.73
C SER A 52 23.00 -3.99 -32.30
N THR A 53 24.01 -3.14 -32.16
CA THR A 53 24.31 -2.43 -30.91
C THR A 53 23.11 -1.64 -30.36
N ALA A 54 22.19 -1.21 -31.23
CA ALA A 54 20.95 -0.52 -30.86
C ALA A 54 19.94 -1.44 -30.14
N ALA A 55 19.87 -2.71 -30.53
CA ALA A 55 19.03 -3.72 -29.91
C ALA A 55 19.55 -4.12 -28.52
N ASP A 56 20.86 -4.31 -28.37
CA ASP A 56 21.49 -4.58 -27.06
C ASP A 56 21.30 -3.40 -26.09
N ALA A 57 21.49 -2.17 -26.57
CA ALA A 57 21.23 -0.97 -25.77
C ALA A 57 19.75 -0.87 -25.33
N SER A 58 18.81 -1.30 -26.18
CA SER A 58 17.38 -1.33 -25.84
C SER A 58 17.06 -2.38 -24.77
N ARG A 59 17.63 -3.59 -24.86
CA ARG A 59 17.49 -4.62 -23.83
C ARG A 59 18.07 -4.17 -22.50
N LEU A 60 19.25 -3.55 -22.50
CA LEU A 60 19.86 -3.01 -21.29
C LEU A 60 18.96 -1.96 -20.62
N ARG A 61 18.37 -1.04 -21.41
CA ARG A 61 17.40 -0.06 -20.89
C ARG A 61 16.14 -0.71 -20.32
N LEU A 62 15.61 -1.76 -20.97
CA LEU A 62 14.44 -2.50 -20.47
C LEU A 62 14.75 -3.23 -19.17
N HIS A 63 15.91 -3.90 -19.06
CA HIS A 63 16.37 -4.50 -17.81
C HIS A 63 16.52 -3.45 -16.70
N HIS A 64 17.10 -2.28 -16.99
CA HIS A 64 17.22 -1.21 -16.02
C HIS A 64 15.85 -0.70 -15.54
N ARG A 65 14.91 -0.48 -16.46
CA ARG A 65 13.53 -0.08 -16.13
C ARG A 65 12.81 -1.15 -15.31
N ARG A 66 12.98 -2.43 -15.64
CA ARG A 66 12.46 -3.56 -14.87
C ARG A 66 12.99 -3.56 -13.43
N SER A 67 14.31 -3.44 -13.24
CA SER A 67 14.90 -3.34 -11.89
C SER A 67 14.38 -2.13 -11.11
N HIS A 68 14.14 -1.01 -11.78
CA HIS A 68 13.55 0.16 -11.16
C HIS A 68 12.10 -0.10 -10.71
N LEU A 69 11.27 -0.75 -11.55
CA LEU A 69 9.89 -1.08 -11.20
C LEU A 69 9.81 -2.08 -10.04
N ILE A 70 10.72 -3.05 -9.97
CA ILE A 70 10.78 -3.99 -8.83
C ILE A 70 11.09 -3.24 -7.53
N ARG A 71 12.07 -2.32 -7.55
CA ARG A 71 12.36 -1.48 -6.38
C ARG A 71 11.15 -0.64 -5.98
N LEU A 72 10.52 0.02 -6.95
CA LEU A 72 9.33 0.83 -6.72
C LEU A 72 8.18 0.01 -6.10
N HIS A 73 7.95 -1.21 -6.56
CA HIS A 73 6.97 -2.12 -5.98
C HIS A 73 7.26 -2.39 -4.49
N TYR A 74 8.50 -2.71 -4.14
CA TYR A 74 8.90 -2.92 -2.75
C TYR A 74 8.77 -1.66 -1.90
N ASP A 75 9.14 -0.50 -2.43
CA ASP A 75 9.02 0.78 -1.72
C ASP A 75 7.54 1.09 -1.42
N ILE A 76 6.65 0.88 -2.39
CA ILE A 76 5.20 1.08 -2.21
C ILE A 76 4.64 0.10 -1.16
N GLN A 77 5.00 -1.18 -1.22
CA GLN A 77 4.60 -2.16 -0.22
C GLN A 77 5.10 -1.81 1.18
N HIS A 78 6.34 -1.32 1.28
CA HIS A 78 6.90 -0.86 2.55
C HIS A 78 6.10 0.31 3.13
N ILE A 79 5.71 1.27 2.29
CA ILE A 79 4.85 2.38 2.70
C ILE A 79 3.47 1.88 3.16
N ALA A 80 2.83 0.98 2.40
CA ALA A 80 1.54 0.39 2.76
C ALA A 80 1.58 -0.27 4.15
N ASN A 81 2.61 -1.10 4.39
CA ASN A 81 2.81 -1.77 5.68
C ASN A 81 2.98 -0.78 6.83
N ARG A 82 3.72 0.32 6.61
CA ARG A 82 3.90 1.37 7.62
C ARG A 82 2.60 2.11 7.91
N LEU A 83 1.81 2.42 6.89
CA LEU A 83 0.50 3.05 7.05
C LEU A 83 -0.45 2.14 7.84
N HIS A 84 -0.49 0.85 7.51
CA HIS A 84 -1.31 -0.14 8.22
C HIS A 84 -0.90 -0.27 9.70
N ALA A 85 0.40 -0.40 9.98
CA ALA A 85 0.92 -0.45 11.35
C ALA A 85 0.55 0.82 12.14
N ARG A 86 0.65 1.99 11.52
CA ARG A 86 0.30 3.27 12.16
C ARG A 86 -1.19 3.38 12.41
N ALA A 87 -2.04 2.96 11.47
CA ALA A 87 -3.48 2.94 11.64
C ALA A 87 -3.91 2.04 12.80
N THR A 88 -3.29 0.85 12.92
CA THR A 88 -3.57 -0.08 14.01
C THR A 88 -3.19 0.51 15.38
N ALA A 89 -2.02 1.15 15.47
CA ALA A 89 -1.60 1.83 16.69
C ALA A 89 -2.58 2.96 17.09
N LEU A 90 -2.96 3.82 16.14
CA LEU A 90 -3.91 4.91 16.39
C LEU A 90 -5.30 4.41 16.77
N HIS A 91 -5.76 3.31 16.19
CA HIS A 91 -7.03 2.69 16.54
C HIS A 91 -7.02 2.15 17.98
N ALA A 92 -5.92 1.49 18.40
CA ALA A 92 -5.75 1.03 19.77
C ALA A 92 -5.70 2.21 20.76
N ASP A 93 -5.03 3.32 20.40
CA ASP A 93 -5.00 4.55 21.20
C ASP A 93 -6.41 5.16 21.33
N ALA A 94 -7.15 5.26 20.24
CA ALA A 94 -8.52 5.77 20.23
C ALA A 94 -9.44 4.95 21.13
N GLN A 95 -9.34 3.62 21.08
CA GLN A 95 -10.11 2.72 21.93
C GLN A 95 -9.77 2.90 23.40
N ARG A 96 -8.49 3.01 23.76
CA ARG A 96 -8.05 3.27 25.14
C ARG A 96 -8.61 4.59 25.68
N VAL A 97 -8.58 5.66 24.88
CA VAL A 97 -9.13 6.97 25.26
C VAL A 97 -10.65 6.90 25.43
N ALA A 98 -11.36 6.21 24.53
CA ALA A 98 -12.81 6.03 24.62
C ALA A 98 -13.22 5.26 25.88
N THR A 99 -12.53 4.15 26.19
CA THR A 99 -12.80 3.36 27.39
C THR A 99 -12.48 4.15 28.67
N ALA A 100 -11.37 4.89 28.70
CA ALA A 100 -11.05 5.76 29.83
C ALA A 100 -12.15 6.83 30.02
N ALA A 101 -12.58 7.49 28.95
CA ALA A 101 -13.64 8.50 29.01
C ALA A 101 -14.96 7.91 29.56
N MET A 102 -15.32 6.69 29.18
CA MET A 102 -16.50 5.99 29.73
C MET A 102 -16.33 5.62 31.21
N ALA A 103 -15.11 5.28 31.65
CA ALA A 103 -14.83 4.95 33.05
C ALA A 103 -14.88 6.18 33.99
N PHE A 104 -14.64 7.38 33.47
CA PHE A 104 -14.75 8.64 34.22
C PHE A 104 -16.18 9.22 34.26
N LEU A 105 -17.17 8.57 33.65
CA LEU A 105 -18.57 8.98 33.80
C LEU A 105 -19.06 8.65 35.22
N PRO A 106 -19.58 9.63 35.99
CA PRO A 106 -20.13 9.38 37.32
C PRO A 106 -21.23 8.31 37.25
N HIS A 107 -21.26 7.37 38.20
CA HIS A 107 -22.23 6.27 38.25
C HIS A 107 -23.70 6.71 38.16
N GLU A 108 -24.01 7.95 38.52
CA GLU A 108 -25.35 8.55 38.37
C GLU A 108 -25.79 8.67 36.91
N TYR A 109 -24.89 8.92 35.97
CA TYR A 109 -25.22 9.06 34.54
C TYR A 109 -25.42 7.72 33.81
N ILE A 110 -24.83 6.63 34.32
CA ILE A 110 -24.95 5.30 33.71
C ILE A 110 -26.36 4.73 33.90
N GLN A 111 -27.06 5.12 34.97
CA GLN A 111 -28.46 4.73 35.19
C GLN A 111 -29.43 5.41 34.21
N TYR A 112 -29.17 6.66 33.78
CA TYR A 112 -30.03 7.35 32.82
C TYR A 112 -29.99 6.75 31.41
N ILE A 113 -28.87 6.14 31.00
CA ILE A 113 -28.75 5.49 29.68
C ILE A 113 -29.62 4.21 29.61
N LYS A 114 -29.82 3.52 30.73
CA LYS A 114 -30.65 2.30 30.80
C LYS A 114 -32.16 2.55 30.79
N ILE A 115 -32.62 3.80 30.96
CA ILE A 115 -34.06 4.12 31.08
C ILE A 115 -34.68 4.50 29.72
N TYR A 116 -33.87 4.78 28.69
CA TYR A 116 -34.34 5.21 27.36
C TYR A 116 -34.01 4.24 26.21
N THR A 117 -33.62 3.00 26.51
CA THR A 117 -33.70 1.86 25.57
C THR A 117 -34.82 0.94 26.00
#